data_AF-A0AAU8VIX6-F1
#
_entry.id   AF-A0AAU8VIX6-F1
#
_cell.length_a   1.000
_cell.length_b   1.000
_cell.length_c   1.000
_cell.angle_alpha   90.00
_cell.angle_beta   90.00
_cell.angle_gamma   90.00
#
_symmetry.space_group_name_H-M   'P 1'
#
loop_
_entity.id
_entity.type
_entity.pdbx_description
1 polymer ?
#
loop_
_entity_poly.entity_id
_entity_poly.type
_entity_poly.pdbx_seq_one_letter_code
_entity_poly.pdbx_strand_id
1 'polypeptide(L)' 'MKILSINNQNSTISLIQDEVFVLRAILGEIYAGVCVDAREFEIIHGVGKDEVDDLQKYFNEIYTKMTTWQPVPESLV' A
#
# COMPACT_ATOMS: atom_id res chain seq x y z
N MET A 1 6.28 -4.86 3.49
CA MET A 1 6.38 -3.41 3.23
C MET A 1 6.90 -2.79 4.51
N LYS A 2 7.80 -1.81 4.45
CA LYS A 2 8.33 -1.16 5.66
C LYS A 2 8.19 0.35 5.56
N ILE A 3 7.62 0.96 6.60
CA ILE A 3 7.57 2.42 6.74
C ILE A 3 8.95 2.91 7.16
N LEU A 4 9.58 3.76 6.35
CA LEU A 4 10.88 4.37 6.65
C LEU A 4 10.72 5.72 7.35
N SER A 5 9.76 6.53 6.92
CA SER A 5 9.40 7.79 7.56
C SER A 5 7.96 8.19 7.27
N ILE A 6 7.35 8.92 8.20
CA ILE A 6 6.09 9.62 8.01
C ILE A 6 6.28 11.04 8.55
N ASN A 7 5.94 12.03 7.73
CA ASN A 7 5.76 13.41 8.15
C ASN A 7 4.35 13.87 7.73
N ASN A 8 4.00 15.10 8.08
CA ASN A 8 2.63 15.63 7.97
C ASN A 8 2.00 15.54 6.57
N GLN A 9 2.78 15.32 5.50
CA GLN A 9 2.27 15.23 4.12
C GLN A 9 2.88 14.09 3.29
N ASN A 10 3.99 13.50 3.73
CA ASN A 10 4.71 12.49 2.97
C ASN A 10 4.97 11.25 3.81
N SER A 11 4.86 10.09 3.17
CA SER A 11 5.36 8.81 3.69
C SER A 11 6.45 8.29 2.77
N THR A 12 7.57 7.87 3.34
CA THR A 12 8.56 7.06 2.63
C THR A 12 8.40 5.62 3.05
N ILE A 13 8.13 4.74 2.10
CA ILE A 13 8.02 3.29 2.31
C ILE A 13 9.06 2.55 1.49
N SER A 14 9.54 1.44 2.02
CA SER A 14 10.32 0.44 1.30
C SER A 14 9.40 -0.71 0.92
N LEU A 15 9.47 -1.08 -0.35
CA LEU A 15 8.78 -2.21 -0.94
C LEU A 15 9.82 -3.23 -1.41
N ILE A 16 9.54 -4.51 -1.22
CA ILE A 16 10.28 -5.57 -1.93
C ILE A 16 9.72 -5.74 -3.34
N GLN A 17 10.44 -6.47 -4.19
CA GLN A 17 10.07 -6.66 -5.59
C GLN A 17 8.64 -7.22 -5.76
N ASP A 18 8.26 -8.19 -4.94
CA ASP A 18 6.94 -8.84 -5.02
C ASP A 18 5.81 -7.85 -4.70
N GLU A 19 6.02 -6.96 -3.72
CA GLU A 19 5.03 -5.92 -3.37
C GLU A 19 4.86 -4.88 -4.49
N VAL A 20 5.96 -4.54 -5.17
CA VAL A 20 5.90 -3.68 -6.37
C VAL A 20 5.16 -4.38 -7.50
N PHE A 21 5.36 -5.69 -7.65
CA PHE A 21 4.67 -6.49 -8.66
C PHE A 21 3.15 -6.52 -8.42
N VAL A 22 2.71 -6.79 -7.18
CA VAL A 22 1.29 -6.76 -6.81
C VAL A 22 0.68 -5.38 -7.08
N LEU A 23 1.36 -4.31 -6.68
CA LEU A 23 0.91 -2.93 -6.97
C LEU A 23 0.75 -2.65 -8.45
N ARG A 24 1.73 -3.08 -9.27
CA ARG A 24 1.70 -2.91 -10.73
C ARG A 24 0.52 -3.64 -11.35
N ALA A 25 0.22 -4.86 -10.90
CA ALA A 25 -0.92 -5.64 -11.40
C ALA A 25 -2.25 -4.94 -11.09
N ILE A 26 -2.46 -4.54 -9.83
CA ILE A 26 -3.67 -3.83 -9.39
C ILE A 26 -3.87 -2.53 -10.19
N LEU A 27 -2.81 -1.71 -10.34
CA LEU A 27 -2.88 -0.46 -11.10
C LEU A 27 -3.18 -0.71 -12.59
N GLY A 28 -2.63 -1.78 -13.16
CA GLY A 28 -2.86 -2.18 -14.55
C GLY A 28 -4.33 -2.49 -14.83
N GLU A 29 -4.97 -3.30 -13.99
CA GLU A 29 -6.39 -3.65 -14.11
C GLU A 29 -7.31 -2.43 -13.96
N ILE A 30 -7.05 -1.57 -12.96
CA ILE A 30 -7.81 -0.32 -12.74
C ILE A 30 -7.72 0.58 -13.98
N TYR A 31 -6.53 0.78 -14.54
CA TYR A 31 -6.34 1.64 -15.72
C TYR A 31 -6.90 1.04 -17.01
N ALA A 32 -6.90 -0.28 -17.13
CA ALA A 32 -7.51 -0.98 -18.26
C ALA A 32 -9.04 -0.95 -18.20
N GLY A 33 -9.64 -0.51 -17.08
CA GLY A 33 -11.09 -0.53 -16.85
C GLY A 33 -11.65 -1.94 -16.71
N VAL A 34 -10.79 -2.91 -16.40
CA VAL A 34 -11.16 -4.32 -16.24
C VAL A 34 -11.14 -4.62 -14.75
N CYS A 35 -12.30 -4.60 -14.10
CA CYS A 35 -12.41 -5.11 -12.74
C CYS A 35 -12.63 -6.62 -12.82
N VAL A 36 -11.55 -7.38 -12.83
CA VAL A 36 -11.60 -8.84 -12.70
C VAL A 36 -11.91 -9.26 -11.26
N ASP A 37 -12.61 -10.37 -11.07
CA ASP A 37 -12.80 -10.93 -9.73
C ASP A 37 -11.47 -11.47 -9.16
N ALA A 38 -11.40 -11.70 -7.84
CA ALA A 38 -10.16 -12.10 -7.18
C ALA A 38 -9.54 -13.40 -7.75
N ARG A 39 -10.36 -14.34 -8.25
CA ARG A 39 -9.87 -15.59 -8.85
C ARG A 39 -9.29 -15.34 -10.23
N GLU A 40 -9.95 -14.53 -11.04
CA GLU A 40 -9.43 -14.13 -12.35
C GLU A 40 -8.13 -13.33 -12.20
N PHE A 41 -8.06 -12.43 -11.22
CA PHE A 41 -6.84 -11.69 -10.89
C PHE A 41 -5.69 -12.65 -10.56
N GLU A 42 -5.93 -13.64 -9.70
CA GLU A 42 -4.94 -14.65 -9.33
C GLU A 42 -4.49 -15.48 -10.53
N ILE A 43 -5.42 -15.88 -11.42
CA ILE A 43 -5.09 -16.64 -12.64
C ILE A 43 -4.21 -15.83 -13.60
N ILE A 44 -4.50 -14.53 -13.78
CA ILE A 44 -3.80 -13.68 -14.75
C ILE A 44 -2.44 -13.25 -14.23
N HIS A 45 -2.39 -12.83 -12.96
CA HIS A 45 -1.21 -12.17 -12.38
C HIS A 45 -0.38 -13.09 -11.49
N GLY A 46 -0.92 -14.25 -11.09
CA GLY A 46 -0.27 -15.14 -10.13
C GLY A 46 -0.20 -14.58 -8.71
N VAL A 47 -1.06 -13.62 -8.39
CA VAL A 47 -1.13 -12.94 -7.08
C VAL A 47 -2.40 -13.37 -6.36
N GLY A 48 -2.25 -13.97 -5.19
CA GLY A 48 -3.37 -14.44 -4.39
C GLY A 48 -4.13 -13.29 -3.72
N LYS A 49 -5.39 -13.56 -3.38
CA LYS A 49 -6.25 -12.61 -2.64
C LYS A 49 -5.60 -12.14 -1.34
N ASP A 50 -4.99 -13.05 -0.57
CA ASP A 50 -4.41 -12.72 0.72
C ASP A 50 -3.24 -11.72 0.59
N GLU A 51 -2.48 -11.78 -0.50
CA GLU A 51 -1.39 -10.82 -0.77
C GLU A 51 -1.93 -9.42 -1.06
N VAL A 52 -3.05 -9.34 -1.79
CA VAL A 52 -3.75 -8.07 -2.05
C VAL A 52 -4.35 -7.49 -0.76
N ASP A 53 -4.97 -8.34 0.06
CA ASP A 53 -5.57 -7.94 1.34
C ASP A 53 -4.49 -7.42 2.32
N ASP A 54 -3.35 -8.10 2.42
CA ASP A 54 -2.22 -7.66 3.24
C ASP A 54 -1.70 -6.29 2.80
N LEU A 55 -1.54 -6.12 1.48
CA LEU A 55 -1.11 -4.85 0.91
C LEU A 55 -2.10 -3.72 1.22
N GLN A 56 -3.41 -3.97 1.07
CA GLN A 56 -4.45 -3.02 1.41
C GLN A 56 -4.38 -2.62 2.89
N LYS A 57 -4.21 -3.59 3.78
CA LYS A 57 -4.08 -3.33 5.23
C LYS A 57 -2.88 -2.42 5.51
N TYR A 58 -1.72 -2.68 4.91
CA TYR A 58 -0.54 -1.84 5.08
C TYR A 58 -0.77 -0.40 4.62
N PHE A 59 -1.39 -0.19 3.45
CA PHE A 59 -1.70 1.16 2.97
C PHE A 59 -2.69 1.89 3.87
N ASN A 60 -3.71 1.19 4.40
CA ASN A 60 -4.64 1.77 5.37
C ASN A 60 -3.93 2.20 6.66
N GLU A 61 -2.99 1.39 7.16
CA GLU A 61 -2.17 1.75 8.34
C GLU A 61 -1.30 2.98 8.08
N ILE A 62 -0.68 3.07 6.91
CA ILE A 62 0.13 4.23 6.51
C ILE A 62 -0.75 5.48 6.44
N TYR A 63 -1.87 5.40 5.74
CA TYR A 63 -2.78 6.53 5.56
C TYR A 63 -3.34 7.02 6.90
N THR A 64 -3.72 6.08 7.78
CA THR A 64 -4.15 6.39 9.14
C THR A 64 -3.05 7.14 9.89
N LYS A 65 -1.83 6.61 9.90
CA LYS A 65 -0.69 7.27 10.57
C LYS A 65 -0.39 8.65 10.00
N MET A 66 -0.51 8.86 8.70
CA MET A 66 -0.31 10.17 8.07
C MET A 66 -1.40 11.18 8.50
N THR A 67 -2.65 10.74 8.55
CA THR A 67 -3.80 11.62 8.85
C THR A 67 -4.02 11.86 10.34
N THR A 68 -3.46 11.01 11.21
CA THR A 68 -3.49 11.19 12.67
C THR A 68 -2.17 11.70 13.24
N TRP A 69 -1.17 11.98 12.40
CA TRP A 69 0.13 12.47 12.87
C TRP A 69 -0.03 13.84 13.54
N GLN A 70 0.54 14.00 14.73
CA GLN A 70 0.67 15.29 15.39
C GLN A 70 2.15 15.61 15.61
N PRO A 71 2.59 16.86 15.37
CA PRO A 71 3.95 17.26 15.69
C PRO A 71 4.17 17.16 17.20
N VAL A 72 5.32 16.59 17.61
CA VAL A 72 5.74 16.59 19.03
C VAL A 72 6.02 18.05 19.42
N PRO A 73 5.39 18.60 20.48
CA PRO A 73 5.64 19.97 20.90
C PRO A 73 7.10 20.19 21.27
N GLU A 74 7.71 21.27 20.77
CA GLU A 74 9.12 21.64 21.00
C GLU A 74 9.48 21.92 22.48
N SER A 75 8.50 21.96 23.39
CA SER A 75 8.71 22.38 24.79
C SER A 75 9.34 21.33 25.72
N LEU A 76 10.08 20.35 25.19
CA LEU A 76 10.75 19.32 25.99
C LEU A 76 12.25 19.12 25.63
N VAL A 77 12.88 20.11 24.99
CA VAL A 77 14.34 20.14 24.75
C VAL A 77 14.99 21.19 25.64
#